data_AF-A0A8B7AEE4-F1
#
_entry.id   AF-A0A8B7AEE4-F1
#
_cell.length_a   1.000
_cell.length_b   1.000
_cell.length_c   1.000
_cell.angle_alpha   90.00
_cell.angle_beta   90.00
_cell.angle_gamma   90.00
#
_symmetry.space_group_name_H-M   'P 1'
#
loop_
_entity.id
_entity.type
_entity.pdbx_description
1 polymer ?
#
loop_
_entity_poly.entity_id
_entity_poly.type
_entity_poly.pdbx_seq_one_letter_code
_entity_poly.pdbx_strand_id
1 'polypeptide(L)'
;MGENWKRQQRLPNAPQIPCIRVPPFASDTSLMKDLTRGQQGYFYSIMRIYSCRPQWEALQARYVHSLQHQQLLGYITQQEVLAYAAVLRDSTKRASAKAVHQRAIQPQKASALARKWPPAQPVFVLQPRAHSTRL
;
A
#
# COMPACT_ATOMS: atom_id res chain seq x y z
N MET A 1 29.80 -36.94 -9.75
CA MET A 1 30.31 -35.55 -9.69
C MET A 1 29.54 -34.72 -10.70
N GLY A 2 29.03 -33.55 -10.32
CA GLY A 2 28.26 -32.66 -11.21
C GLY A 2 27.51 -31.62 -10.37
N GLU A 3 28.16 -30.48 -10.18
CA GLU A 3 27.95 -29.52 -9.10
C GLU A 3 26.65 -28.71 -9.16
N ASN A 4 26.01 -28.62 -8.00
CA ASN A 4 24.98 -27.65 -7.66
C ASN A 4 25.61 -26.25 -7.46
N TRP A 5 25.73 -25.43 -8.51
CA TRP A 5 26.35 -24.09 -8.35
C TRP A 5 25.61 -22.93 -9.03
N LYS A 6 24.30 -22.76 -8.85
CA LYS A 6 23.69 -21.43 -9.11
C LYS A 6 22.78 -20.97 -7.99
N ARG A 7 23.32 -20.94 -6.76
CA ARG A 7 22.84 -19.97 -5.78
C ARG A 7 23.44 -18.63 -6.18
N GLN A 8 22.59 -17.72 -6.62
CA GLN A 8 22.92 -16.33 -6.87
C GLN A 8 23.86 -15.82 -5.76
N GLN A 9 25.09 -15.46 -6.14
CA GLN A 9 26.02 -14.78 -5.25
C GLN A 9 25.33 -13.50 -4.78
N ARG A 10 24.89 -13.46 -3.53
CA ARG A 10 24.43 -12.21 -2.91
C ARG A 10 25.64 -11.30 -2.82
N LEU A 11 25.69 -10.30 -3.70
CA LEU A 11 26.67 -9.23 -3.63
C LEU A 11 26.58 -8.61 -2.21
N PRO A 12 27.67 -8.61 -1.42
CA PRO A 12 27.65 -8.14 -0.04
C PRO A 12 27.13 -6.69 0.11
N ASN A 13 27.22 -5.90 -0.97
CA ASN A 13 26.92 -4.47 -1.00
C ASN A 13 25.73 -4.10 -1.91
N ALA A 14 24.88 -5.06 -2.28
CA ALA A 14 23.66 -4.71 -3.01
C ALA A 14 22.72 -3.91 -2.09
N PRO A 15 22.15 -2.78 -2.54
CA PRO A 15 21.16 -2.06 -1.76
C PRO A 15 20.01 -3.01 -1.43
N GLN A 16 19.86 -3.30 -0.14
CA GLN A 16 18.82 -4.20 0.33
C GLN A 16 17.50 -3.42 0.28
N ILE A 17 16.74 -3.61 -0.80
CA ILE A 17 15.42 -2.99 -0.94
C ILE A 17 14.58 -3.49 0.25
N PRO A 18 14.09 -2.59 1.12
CA PRO A 18 13.27 -3.00 2.25
C PRO A 18 12.06 -3.77 1.72
N CYS A 19 11.93 -5.04 2.12
CA CYS A 19 10.75 -5.81 1.74
C CYS A 19 9.53 -5.14 2.37
N ILE A 20 8.54 -4.80 1.53
CA ILE A 20 7.28 -4.24 1.98
C ILE A 20 6.61 -5.26 2.91
N ARG A 21 6.51 -4.90 4.19
CA ARG A 21 5.85 -5.73 5.20
C ARG A 21 4.37 -5.36 5.20
N VAL A 22 3.54 -6.32 4.79
CA VAL A 22 2.08 -6.19 4.90
C VAL A 22 1.70 -6.44 6.37
N PRO A 23 1.01 -5.49 7.03
CA PRO A 23 0.52 -5.69 8.38
C PRO A 23 -0.52 -6.83 8.45
N PRO A 24 -0.62 -7.58 9.57
CA PRO A 24 -1.58 -8.68 9.71
C PRO A 24 -3.03 -8.26 9.45
N PHE A 25 -3.44 -7.09 9.95
CA PHE A 25 -4.80 -6.58 9.74
C PHE A 25 -5.12 -6.33 8.25
N ALA A 26 -4.11 -6.11 7.41
CA ALA A 26 -4.28 -5.89 5.98
C ALA A 26 -4.29 -7.24 5.23
N SER A 27 -3.45 -8.20 5.63
CA SER A 27 -3.41 -9.53 5.02
C SER A 27 -4.70 -10.32 5.21
N ASP A 28 -5.41 -10.08 6.32
CA ASP A 28 -6.63 -10.82 6.68
C ASP A 28 -7.89 -10.31 5.97
N THR A 29 -7.76 -9.33 5.06
CA THR A 29 -8.87 -8.81 4.28
C THR A 29 -9.28 -9.79 3.17
N SER A 30 -10.57 -9.86 2.85
CA SER A 30 -11.09 -10.70 1.75
C SER A 30 -10.41 -10.43 0.41
N LEU A 31 -9.91 -9.20 0.22
CA LEU A 31 -9.20 -8.74 -0.97
C LEU A 31 -7.75 -9.26 -1.05
N MET A 32 -7.14 -9.61 0.09
CA MET A 32 -5.76 -10.10 0.18
C MET A 32 -5.66 -11.61 0.45
N LYS A 33 -6.81 -12.25 0.70
CA LYS A 33 -6.95 -13.69 0.83
C LYS A 33 -6.51 -14.39 -0.46
N ASP A 34 -5.86 -15.55 -0.30
CA ASP A 34 -5.36 -16.40 -1.39
C ASP A 34 -4.24 -15.80 -2.28
N LEU A 35 -3.76 -14.59 -1.96
CA LEU A 35 -2.59 -13.99 -2.61
C LEU A 35 -1.28 -14.52 -2.03
N THR A 36 -0.29 -14.74 -2.90
CA THR A 36 1.08 -15.01 -2.48
C THR A 36 1.68 -13.81 -1.73
N ARG A 37 2.67 -14.03 -0.87
CA ARG A 37 3.35 -12.96 -0.12
C ARG A 37 3.86 -11.81 -1.01
N GLY A 38 4.35 -12.12 -2.21
CA GLY A 38 4.80 -11.11 -3.17
C GLY A 38 3.63 -10.28 -3.73
N GLN A 39 2.53 -10.93 -4.11
CA GLN A 39 1.32 -10.26 -4.58
C GLN A 39 0.69 -9.40 -3.48
N GLN A 40 0.66 -9.89 -2.25
CA GLN A 40 0.20 -9.12 -1.10
C GLN A 40 1.06 -7.85 -0.91
N GLY A 41 2.39 -7.97 -0.98
CA GLY A 41 3.29 -6.82 -0.89
C GLY A 41 3.09 -5.79 -1.99
N TYR A 42 2.90 -6.24 -3.23
CA TYR A 42 2.60 -5.38 -4.38
C TYR A 42 1.24 -4.69 -4.25
N PHE A 43 0.21 -5.44 -3.88
CA PHE A 43 -1.14 -4.89 -3.76
C PHE A 43 -1.24 -3.89 -2.60
N TYR A 44 -0.64 -4.21 -1.46
CA TYR A 44 -0.56 -3.31 -0.31
C TYR A 44 0.18 -2.01 -0.63
N SER A 45 1.25 -2.06 -1.45
CA SER A 45 1.99 -0.86 -1.82
C SER A 45 1.14 0.12 -2.64
N ILE A 46 0.35 -0.40 -3.57
CA ILE A 46 -0.63 0.38 -4.34
C ILE A 46 -1.68 0.97 -3.41
N MET A 47 -2.30 0.15 -2.57
CA MET A 47 -3.30 0.63 -1.60
C MET A 47 -2.75 1.75 -0.70
N ARG A 48 -1.47 1.64 -0.30
CA ARG A 48 -0.81 2.65 0.53
C ARG A 48 -0.63 3.98 -0.20
N ILE A 49 -0.32 3.98 -1.50
CA ILE A 49 -0.20 5.21 -2.31
C ILE A 49 -1.53 5.96 -2.37
N TYR A 50 -2.63 5.23 -2.54
CA TYR A 50 -3.98 5.83 -2.56
C TYR A 50 -4.57 6.07 -1.17
N SER A 51 -3.83 5.73 -0.10
CA SER A 51 -4.29 5.99 1.25
C SER A 51 -3.99 7.45 1.64
N CYS A 52 -5.04 8.24 1.86
CA CYS A 52 -4.88 9.61 2.38
C CYS A 52 -4.55 9.63 3.89
N ARG A 53 -4.56 8.47 4.55
CA ARG A 53 -4.40 8.37 6.01
C ARG A 53 -3.06 8.92 6.51
N PRO A 54 -1.89 8.55 5.94
CA PRO A 54 -0.61 9.10 6.39
C PRO A 54 -0.51 10.61 6.19
N GLN A 55 -1.12 11.13 5.12
CA GLN A 55 -1.14 12.57 4.82
C GLN A 55 -2.00 13.32 5.85
N TRP A 56 -3.16 12.77 6.21
CA TRP A 56 -4.01 13.31 7.25
C TRP A 56 -3.35 13.30 8.63
N GLU A 57 -2.68 12.21 9.00
CA GLU A 57 -1.93 12.09 10.27
C GLU A 57 -0.79 13.13 10.33
N ALA A 58 -0.06 13.34 9.23
CA ALA A 58 0.98 14.36 9.14
C ALA A 58 0.41 15.79 9.26
N LEU A 59 -0.74 16.06 8.61
CA LEU A 59 -1.40 17.36 8.71
C LEU A 59 -1.89 17.63 10.15
N GLN A 60 -2.46 16.62 10.80
CA GLN A 60 -2.90 16.70 12.19
C GLN A 60 -1.73 17.02 13.12
N ALA A 61 -0.60 16.33 12.98
CA ALA A 61 0.59 16.57 13.78
C ALA A 61 1.13 17.99 13.59
N ARG A 62 1.19 18.47 12.34
CA ARG A 62 1.58 19.85 12.02
C ARG A 62 0.65 20.87 12.67
N TYR A 63 -0.65 20.65 12.59
CA TYR A 63 -1.64 21.55 13.18
C TYR A 63 -1.50 21.64 14.71
N VAL A 64 -1.34 20.50 15.41
CA VAL A 64 -1.10 20.48 16.86
C VAL A 64 0.18 21.23 17.22
N HIS A 65 1.25 21.01 16.47
CA HIS A 65 2.51 21.73 16.66
C HIS A 65 2.34 23.24 16.48
N SER A 66 1.62 23.67 15.44
CA SER A 66 1.32 25.09 15.22
C SER A 66 0.50 25.70 16.35
N LEU A 67 -0.50 24.98 16.89
CA LEU A 67 -1.27 25.45 18.05
C LEU A 67 -0.38 25.64 19.28
N GLN A 68 0.51 24.68 19.57
CA GLN A 68 1.46 24.82 20.68
C GLN A 68 2.36 26.04 20.49
N HIS A 69 2.84 26.27 19.28
CA HIS A 69 3.66 27.42 18.96
C HIS A 69 2.89 28.75 19.11
N GLN A 70 1.65 28.82 18.62
CA GLN A 70 0.80 30.01 18.76
C GLN A 70 0.45 30.31 20.23
N GLN A 71 0.28 29.28 21.05
CA GLN A 71 0.06 29.43 22.48
C GLN A 71 1.30 30.01 23.17
N LEU A 72 2.50 29.53 22.82
CA LEU A 72 3.76 30.05 23.36
C LEU A 72 3.97 31.52 23.00
N LEU A 73 3.58 31.93 21.79
CA LEU A 73 3.65 33.31 21.33
C LEU A 73 2.54 34.21 21.90
N GLY A 74 1.60 33.65 22.67
CA GLY A 74 0.51 34.40 23.27
C GLY A 74 -0.59 34.84 22.29
N TYR A 75 -0.60 34.31 21.07
CA TYR A 75 -1.66 34.59 20.10
C TYR A 75 -2.98 33.91 20.43
N ILE A 76 -2.90 32.79 21.14
CA ILE A 76 -4.07 32.02 21.55
C ILE A 76 -3.94 31.61 23.01
N THR A 77 -5.09 31.50 23.65
CA THR A 77 -5.22 31.06 25.04
C THR A 77 -5.19 29.53 25.13
N GLN A 78 -4.88 29.02 26.33
CA GLN A 78 -4.93 27.59 26.60
C GLN A 78 -6.32 26.99 26.39
N GLN A 79 -7.38 27.74 26.70
CA GLN A 79 -8.77 27.29 26.52
C GLN A 79 -9.10 27.10 25.04
N GLU A 80 -8.63 28.00 24.17
CA GLU A 80 -8.80 27.88 22.72
C GLU A 80 -8.05 26.68 22.17
N VAL A 81 -6.81 26.44 22.61
CA VAL A 81 -6.04 25.23 22.22
C VAL A 81 -6.81 23.96 22.55
N LEU A 82 -7.39 23.88 23.76
CA LEU A 82 -8.20 22.73 24.18
C LEU A 82 -9.46 22.58 23.32
N ALA A 83 -10.13 23.68 22.99
CA ALA A 83 -11.30 23.68 22.12
C ALA A 83 -10.95 23.18 20.71
N TYR A 84 -9.88 23.68 20.11
CA TYR A 84 -9.41 23.21 18.80
C TYR A 84 -8.99 21.74 18.82
N ALA A 85 -8.31 21.29 19.88
CA ALA A 85 -7.96 19.89 20.06
C ALA A 85 -9.18 18.98 20.23
N ALA A 86 -10.26 19.46 20.85
CA ALA A 86 -11.54 18.73 20.92
C ALA A 86 -12.17 18.57 19.54
N VAL A 87 -12.30 19.66 18.78
CA VAL A 87 -12.83 19.63 17.40
C VAL A 87 -12.03 18.67 16.50
N LEU A 88 -10.71 18.67 16.63
CA LEU A 88 -9.82 17.78 15.87
C LEU A 88 -10.02 16.30 16.23
N ARG A 89 -10.23 15.98 17.51
CA ARG A 89 -10.52 14.62 17.96
C ARG A 89 -11.89 14.16 17.44
N ASP A 90 -12.89 15.02 17.51
CA ASP A 90 -14.25 14.72 17.05
C ASP A 90 -14.33 14.52 15.55
N SER A 91 -13.63 15.36 14.77
CA SER A 91 -13.56 15.21 13.31
C SER A 91 -12.89 13.89 12.93
N THR A 92 -11.80 13.52 13.62
CA THR A 92 -11.12 12.23 13.44
C THR A 92 -12.04 11.05 13.75
N LYS A 93 -12.78 11.12 14.87
CA LYS A 93 -13.75 10.10 15.27
C LYS A 93 -14.90 9.96 14.27
N ARG A 94 -15.41 11.08 13.73
CA ARG A 94 -16.44 11.08 12.69
C ARG A 94 -15.92 10.51 11.37
N ALA A 95 -14.70 10.87 10.97
CA ALA A 95 -14.07 10.38 9.75
C ALA A 95 -13.84 8.85 9.81
N SER A 96 -13.37 8.35 10.96
CA SER A 96 -13.17 6.90 11.15
C SER A 96 -14.50 6.14 11.15
N ALA A 97 -15.53 6.65 11.80
CA ALA A 97 -16.87 6.06 11.77
C ALA A 97 -17.44 6.00 10.35
N LYS A 98 -17.25 7.05 9.54
CA LYS A 98 -17.68 7.08 8.13
C LYS A 98 -16.94 6.03 7.29
N ALA A 99 -15.64 5.84 7.51
CA ALA A 99 -14.86 4.81 6.83
C ALA A 99 -15.25 3.37 7.24
N VAL A 100 -15.76 3.17 8.45
CA VAL A 100 -16.33 1.89 8.90
C VAL A 100 -17.70 1.66 8.25
N HIS A 101 -18.54 2.70 8.21
CA HIS A 101 -19.87 2.62 7.61
C HIS A 101 -19.83 2.36 6.09
N GLN A 102 -18.89 2.98 5.36
CA GLN A 102 -18.67 2.69 3.94
C GLN A 102 -18.21 1.24 3.70
N ARG A 103 -17.39 0.68 4.60
CA ARG A 103 -17.00 -0.74 4.56
C ARG A 103 -18.19 -1.66 4.87
N ALA A 104 -19.10 -1.25 5.76
CA ALA A 104 -20.31 -2.02 6.08
C ALA A 104 -21.37 -1.96 4.96
N ILE A 105 -21.49 -0.83 4.25
CA ILE A 105 -22.44 -0.62 3.13
C ILE A 105 -21.91 -1.16 1.79
N GLN A 106 -20.72 -1.77 1.74
CA GLN A 106 -20.34 -2.61 0.59
C GLN A 106 -20.60 -4.10 0.87
N PRO A 107 -21.86 -4.59 0.93
CA PRO A 107 -22.10 -5.99 0.73
C PRO A 107 -21.85 -6.28 -0.76
N GLN A 108 -20.88 -7.16 -1.01
CA GLN A 108 -20.78 -8.05 -2.18
C GLN A 108 -21.86 -7.83 -3.25
N LYS A 109 -21.56 -6.98 -4.25
CA LYS A 109 -22.07 -7.27 -5.60
C LYS A 109 -21.17 -8.34 -6.19
N ALA A 110 -21.50 -9.60 -5.90
CA ALA A 110 -21.00 -10.72 -6.67
C ALA A 110 -21.53 -10.56 -8.10
N SER A 111 -20.75 -9.93 -8.99
CA SER A 111 -21.02 -10.09 -10.42
C SER A 111 -20.48 -11.48 -10.80
N ALA A 112 -21.40 -12.44 -10.80
CA ALA A 112 -21.20 -13.71 -11.47
C ALA A 112 -21.10 -13.43 -12.97
N LEU A 113 -19.91 -13.08 -13.44
CA LEU A 113 -19.54 -13.15 -14.84
C LEU A 113 -18.48 -14.24 -14.95
N ALA A 114 -18.96 -15.45 -15.23
CA ALA A 114 -18.15 -16.55 -15.70
C ALA A 114 -17.45 -16.14 -17.01
N ARG A 115 -16.33 -15.42 -16.90
CA ARG A 115 -15.40 -15.28 -18.02
C ARG A 115 -14.65 -16.59 -18.13
N LYS A 116 -15.07 -17.44 -19.07
CA LYS A 116 -14.27 -18.53 -19.60
C LYS A 116 -12.97 -17.91 -20.14
N TRP A 117 -11.88 -18.04 -19.40
CA TRP A 117 -10.54 -17.79 -19.94
C TRP A 117 -10.16 -18.98 -20.82
N PRO A 118 -9.90 -18.80 -22.12
CA PRO A 118 -9.19 -19.83 -22.87
C PRO A 118 -7.74 -19.89 -22.37
N PRO A 119 -7.12 -21.09 -22.29
CA PRO A 119 -5.73 -21.21 -21.88
C PRO A 119 -4.83 -20.54 -22.94
N ALA A 120 -4.04 -19.55 -22.53
CA ALA A 120 -3.01 -18.97 -23.37
C ALA A 120 -1.88 -20.00 -23.53
N GLN A 121 -1.78 -20.58 -24.74
CA GLN A 121 -0.63 -21.39 -25.14
C GLN A 121 0.64 -20.49 -25.18
N PRO A 122 1.77 -20.91 -24.62
CA PRO A 122 3.02 -20.19 -24.79
C PRO A 122 3.64 -20.58 -26.13
N VAL A 123 3.55 -19.71 -27.13
CA VAL A 123 4.34 -19.84 -28.37
C VAL A 123 5.21 -18.60 -28.50
N PHE A 124 6.38 -18.65 -27.88
CA PHE A 124 7.51 -17.83 -28.29
C PHE A 124 8.51 -18.74 -29.02
N VAL A 125 8.26 -18.96 -30.31
CA VAL A 125 9.28 -19.48 -31.22
C VAL A 125 10.13 -18.29 -31.63
N LEU A 126 11.27 -18.12 -30.96
CA LEU A 126 12.36 -17.30 -31.48
C LEU A 126 12.93 -18.04 -32.69
N GLN A 127 12.59 -17.60 -33.90
CA GLN A 127 13.22 -18.10 -35.12
C GLN A 127 14.72 -17.73 -35.13
N PRO A 128 15.61 -18.68 -35.46
CA PRO A 128 17.02 -18.37 -35.66
C PRO A 128 17.24 -17.46 -36.86
N ARG A 129 18.09 -16.46 -36.63
CA ARG A 129 18.55 -15.41 -37.54
C ARG A 129 19.20 -16.01 -38.79
N ALA A 130 18.85 -15.51 -39.96
CA ALA A 130 19.40 -15.90 -41.26
C ALA A 130 20.93 -15.73 -41.33
N HIS A 131 21.60 -16.73 -41.90
CA HIS A 131 23.02 -16.68 -42.24
C HIS A 131 23.24 -15.76 -43.44
N SER A 132 24.10 -14.75 -43.28
CA SER A 132 24.62 -13.95 -44.40
C SER A 132 25.77 -14.72 -45.05
N THR A 133 25.54 -15.22 -46.26
CA THR A 133 26.59 -15.76 -47.12
C THR A 133 27.32 -14.58 -47.75
N ARG A 134 28.58 -14.37 -47.38
CA ARG A 134 29.57 -13.69 -48.21
C ARG A 134 30.20 -14.73 -49.11
N LEU A 135 30.16 -14.51 -50.42
CA LEU A 135 31.28 -14.65 -51.37
C LEU A 135 30.91 -13.88 -52.62
#